data_AF-A0A1V4K0U8-F1
#
_entry.id   AF-A0A1V4K0U8-F1
#
_cell.length_a   1.000
_cell.length_b   1.000
_cell.length_c   1.000
_cell.angle_alpha   90.00
_cell.angle_beta   90.00
_cell.angle_gamma   90.00
#
_symmetry.space_group_name_H-M   'P 1'
#
loop_
_entity.id
_entity.type
_entity.pdbx_description
1 polymer ?
#
loop_
_entity_poly.entity_id
_entity_poly.type
_entity_poly.pdbx_seq_one_letter_code
_entity_poly.pdbx_strand_id
1 'polypeptide(L)'
;MAERALVSLPLPQLRAQLQEARHTNDLLQIEVEMFEKWHRKMDPREPSLRQLPEAPSAPAELSQTRGRHKSRLYSASDSVVSLTVEQKCELAERELADVKDEIQRMKEDTEQALKNLEAVIEEADVWRTDVKQAIIDFEKDIFGTTVGKKGRVLDAEKLLRYMEEKNRQRDLLKEKFHLKNYLLKGFKKKLQQQLRQKQQMGDTLREVHMQQLQVRSAQYHEKIEEKNEDLLQLKLTAVKTVQVLNSCKKKLQDAMATSTSLKKDISQRKVLLGKVEREAALVEEQRAEAESMNRQLQKQLLDYDVPSVMSYVQKKMSVTDLEKSIKTWQRKVAVAEITLLPILLALALGS
;
A
#
# COMPACT_ATOMS: atom_id res chain seq x y z
N MET A 1 -31.53 -40.44 -15.67
CA MET A 1 -32.11 -39.46 -16.63
C MET A 1 -31.27 -39.28 -17.90
N ALA A 2 -29.94 -39.48 -17.88
CA ALA A 2 -29.08 -39.35 -19.07
C ALA A 2 -29.31 -40.40 -20.17
N GLU A 3 -29.61 -41.66 -19.80
CA GLU A 3 -29.80 -42.76 -20.78
C GLU A 3 -31.03 -42.57 -21.69
N ARG A 4 -32.09 -41.89 -21.22
CA ARG A 4 -33.29 -41.62 -22.03
C ARG A 4 -33.09 -40.51 -23.07
N ALA A 5 -32.06 -39.67 -22.92
CA ALA A 5 -31.76 -38.58 -23.86
C ALA A 5 -30.90 -39.01 -25.05
N LEU A 6 -30.14 -40.11 -24.91
CA LEU A 6 -29.28 -40.66 -25.97
C LEU A 6 -30.08 -41.39 -27.07
N VAL A 7 -31.27 -41.88 -26.75
CA VAL A 7 -32.11 -42.69 -27.65
C VAL A 7 -32.82 -41.86 -28.72
N SER A 8 -32.94 -40.54 -28.54
CA SER A 8 -33.64 -39.63 -29.48
C SER A 8 -32.72 -38.78 -30.37
N LEU A 9 -31.39 -38.96 -30.28
CA LEU A 9 -30.41 -38.12 -30.99
C LEU A 9 -30.02 -38.72 -32.35
N PRO A 10 -29.91 -37.91 -33.43
CA PRO A 10 -29.41 -38.38 -34.72
C PRO A 10 -27.99 -38.96 -34.64
N LEU A 11 -27.70 -39.98 -35.45
CA LEU A 11 -26.44 -40.72 -35.50
C LEU A 11 -25.16 -39.84 -35.57
N PRO A 12 -25.12 -38.71 -36.31
CA PRO A 12 -23.98 -37.79 -36.31
C PRO A 12 -23.74 -37.12 -34.94
N GLN A 13 -24.81 -36.81 -34.21
CA GLN A 13 -24.75 -36.14 -32.91
C GLN A 13 -24.29 -37.10 -31.80
N LEU A 14 -24.69 -38.37 -31.88
CA LEU A 14 -24.16 -39.45 -31.05
C LEU A 14 -22.65 -39.67 -31.26
N ARG A 15 -22.16 -39.59 -32.51
CA ARG A 15 -20.71 -39.70 -32.79
C ARG A 15 -19.92 -38.53 -32.22
N ALA A 16 -20.45 -37.31 -32.32
CA ALA A 16 -19.83 -36.13 -31.73
C ALA A 16 -19.73 -36.26 -30.20
N GLN A 17 -20.81 -36.66 -29.53
CA GLN A 17 -20.79 -36.90 -28.09
C GLN A 17 -19.86 -38.04 -27.68
N LEU A 18 -19.75 -39.11 -28.48
CA LEU A 18 -18.79 -40.18 -28.22
C LEU A 18 -17.34 -39.69 -28.35
N GLN A 19 -17.03 -38.86 -29.34
CA GLN A 19 -15.70 -38.26 -29.51
C GLN A 19 -15.37 -37.30 -28.37
N GLU A 20 -16.33 -36.47 -27.95
CA GLU A 20 -16.18 -35.58 -26.81
C GLU A 20 -15.93 -36.38 -25.52
N ALA A 21 -16.73 -37.41 -25.27
CA ALA A 21 -16.56 -38.30 -24.11
C ALA A 21 -15.19 -39.00 -24.12
N ARG A 22 -14.71 -39.47 -25.29
CA ARG A 22 -13.37 -40.03 -25.44
C ARG A 22 -12.29 -39.00 -25.11
N HIS A 23 -12.40 -37.80 -25.66
CA HIS A 23 -11.44 -36.73 -25.39
C HIS A 23 -11.40 -36.37 -23.90
N THR A 24 -12.56 -36.28 -23.24
CA THR A 24 -12.61 -36.04 -21.79
C THR A 24 -11.99 -37.19 -20.99
N ASN A 25 -12.14 -38.43 -21.45
CA ASN A 25 -11.55 -39.59 -20.79
C ASN A 25 -10.02 -39.61 -20.95
N ASP A 26 -9.51 -39.26 -22.13
CA ASP A 26 -8.07 -39.11 -22.38
C ASP A 26 -7.45 -38.03 -21.48
N LEU A 27 -8.13 -36.89 -21.31
CA LEU A 27 -7.69 -35.81 -20.41
C LEU A 27 -7.66 -36.26 -18.95
N LEU A 28 -8.70 -36.95 -18.49
CA LEU A 28 -8.75 -37.51 -17.14
C LEU A 28 -7.67 -38.57 -16.93
N GLN A 29 -7.38 -39.38 -17.94
CA GLN A 29 -6.31 -40.37 -17.87
C GLN A 29 -4.94 -39.70 -17.70
N ILE A 30 -4.65 -38.63 -18.46
CA ILE A 30 -3.42 -37.84 -18.30
C ILE A 30 -3.34 -37.22 -16.90
N GLU A 31 -4.46 -36.67 -16.39
CA GLU A 31 -4.53 -36.11 -15.04
C GLU A 31 -4.27 -37.19 -13.97
N VAL A 32 -4.84 -38.38 -14.11
CA VAL A 32 -4.59 -39.53 -13.22
C VAL A 32 -3.13 -39.96 -13.29
N GLU A 33 -2.54 -40.08 -14.49
CA GLU A 33 -1.12 -40.41 -14.65
C GLU A 33 -0.19 -39.39 -13.99
N MET A 34 -0.52 -38.09 -14.10
CA MET A 34 0.18 -37.00 -13.42
C MET A 34 0.13 -37.17 -11.90
N PHE A 35 -1.06 -37.43 -11.35
CA PHE A 35 -1.22 -37.63 -9.92
C PHE A 35 -0.59 -38.93 -9.42
N GLU A 36 -0.62 -40.01 -10.19
CA GLU A 36 0.06 -41.26 -9.86
C GLU A 36 1.57 -41.08 -9.81
N LYS A 37 2.17 -40.40 -10.80
CA LYS A 37 3.60 -40.05 -10.78
C LYS A 37 3.95 -39.22 -9.54
N TRP A 38 3.10 -38.26 -9.18
CA TRP A 38 3.30 -37.45 -7.98
C TRP A 38 3.18 -38.27 -6.69
N HIS A 39 2.16 -39.12 -6.58
CA HIS A 39 1.98 -40.01 -5.44
C HIS A 39 3.17 -40.97 -5.26
N ARG A 40 3.69 -41.54 -6.36
CA ARG A 40 4.91 -42.37 -6.34
C ARG A 40 6.14 -41.59 -5.87
N LYS A 41 6.26 -40.31 -6.22
CA LYS A 41 7.34 -39.41 -5.76
C LYS A 41 7.20 -39.01 -4.28
N MET A 42 5.96 -38.99 -3.74
CA MET A 42 5.65 -38.53 -2.37
C MET A 42 5.55 -39.65 -1.33
N ASP A 43 5.42 -40.91 -1.73
CA ASP A 43 5.38 -42.03 -0.79
C ASP A 43 6.77 -42.27 -0.18
N PRO A 44 6.97 -42.09 1.14
CA PRO A 44 8.26 -42.32 1.80
C PRO A 44 8.70 -43.79 1.78
N ARG A 45 7.83 -44.70 1.31
CA ARG A 45 8.03 -46.16 1.34
C ARG A 45 8.80 -46.75 0.15
N GLU A 46 9.10 -45.98 -0.89
CA GLU A 46 9.97 -46.45 -1.97
C GLU A 46 11.30 -45.69 -2.02
N PRO A 47 12.33 -46.14 -1.27
CA PRO A 47 13.69 -45.87 -1.69
C PRO A 47 13.95 -46.68 -2.96
N SER A 48 13.90 -46.00 -4.10
CA SER A 48 14.72 -46.28 -5.28
C SER A 48 14.94 -47.76 -5.64
N LEU A 49 13.98 -48.39 -6.32
CA LEU A 49 14.29 -49.54 -7.20
C LEU A 49 14.82 -49.05 -8.56
N ARG A 50 15.92 -48.29 -8.53
CA ARG A 50 16.84 -48.17 -9.66
C ARG A 50 18.14 -48.87 -9.28
N GLN A 51 18.18 -50.15 -9.64
CA GLN A 51 19.36 -50.99 -9.90
C GLN A 51 20.71 -50.46 -9.38
N LEU A 52 21.15 -51.00 -8.25
CA LEU A 52 22.56 -51.03 -7.86
C LEU A 52 23.19 -52.35 -8.35
N PRO A 53 24.36 -52.33 -8.99
CA PRO A 53 25.20 -53.52 -9.15
C PRO A 53 25.95 -53.87 -7.86
N GLU A 54 26.20 -55.17 -7.69
CA GLU A 54 26.70 -55.90 -6.50
C GLU A 54 28.05 -55.44 -5.90
N ALA A 55 28.05 -55.26 -4.55
CA ALA A 55 28.96 -55.71 -3.46
C ALA A 55 30.53 -55.78 -3.62
N PRO A 56 31.37 -55.95 -2.56
CA PRO A 56 31.09 -56.23 -1.13
C PRO A 56 31.98 -55.57 -0.01
N SER A 57 31.46 -55.69 1.23
CA SER A 57 32.12 -55.95 2.54
C SER A 57 32.97 -54.90 3.30
N ALA A 58 32.48 -54.51 4.51
CA ALA A 58 33.12 -54.73 5.83
C ALA A 58 32.26 -54.13 7.00
N PRO A 59 32.39 -54.62 8.26
CA PRO A 59 31.39 -54.49 9.33
C PRO A 59 31.75 -53.48 10.46
N ALA A 60 30.88 -53.41 11.49
CA ALA A 60 30.94 -52.65 12.75
C ALA A 60 30.05 -51.37 12.72
N GLU A 61 29.25 -51.02 13.74
CA GLU A 61 29.26 -51.40 15.14
C GLU A 61 27.91 -51.06 15.81
N LEU A 62 27.60 -51.77 16.88
CA LEU A 62 26.42 -51.60 17.73
C LEU A 62 26.42 -50.24 18.43
N SER A 63 25.28 -49.55 18.45
CA SER A 63 24.96 -48.59 19.52
C SER A 63 23.46 -48.58 19.78
N GLN A 64 23.10 -49.26 20.86
CA GLN A 64 21.79 -49.21 21.48
C GLN A 64 21.55 -47.82 22.04
N THR A 65 20.46 -47.15 21.66
CA THR A 65 19.79 -46.22 22.58
C THR A 65 18.28 -46.47 22.54
N ARG A 66 17.75 -46.81 23.71
CA ARG A 66 16.33 -46.99 24.01
C ARG A 66 15.63 -45.63 23.90
N GLY A 67 14.77 -45.48 22.90
CA GLY A 67 13.88 -44.33 22.73
C GLY A 67 12.42 -44.77 22.70
N ARG A 68 11.78 -44.71 23.87
CA ARG A 68 10.34 -44.85 24.18
C ARG A 68 9.39 -44.48 23.01
N HIS A 69 8.82 -45.49 22.35
CA HIS A 69 7.72 -45.32 21.39
C HIS A 69 6.46 -44.79 22.10
N LYS A 70 6.07 -43.54 21.80
CA LYS A 70 4.70 -43.05 21.98
C LYS A 70 3.96 -43.30 20.67
N SER A 71 3.09 -44.31 20.67
CA SER A 71 2.11 -44.52 19.60
C SER A 71 1.14 -43.35 19.57
N ARG A 72 1.33 -42.42 18.63
CA ARG A 72 0.22 -41.56 18.19
C ARG A 72 -0.63 -42.41 17.26
N LEU A 73 -1.77 -42.85 17.79
CA LEU A 73 -2.88 -43.41 17.03
C LEU A 73 -3.22 -42.42 15.91
N TYR A 74 -2.96 -42.83 14.66
CA TYR A 74 -3.51 -42.18 13.49
C TYR A 74 -4.99 -42.48 13.51
N SER A 75 -5.79 -41.48 13.91
CA SER A 75 -7.23 -41.50 13.68
C SER A 75 -7.42 -41.59 12.18
N ALA A 76 -7.98 -42.70 11.73
CA ALA A 76 -8.46 -42.91 10.38
C ALA A 76 -9.60 -41.91 10.11
N SER A 77 -9.24 -40.71 9.68
CA SER A 77 -10.05 -39.93 8.77
C SER A 77 -9.32 -39.97 7.45
N ASP A 78 -9.82 -40.82 6.56
CA ASP A 78 -9.50 -40.88 5.14
C ASP A 78 -10.03 -39.61 4.46
N SER A 79 -9.58 -38.44 4.95
CA SER A 79 -9.79 -37.19 4.23
C SER A 79 -8.83 -37.27 3.06
N VAL A 80 -9.36 -37.60 1.89
CA VAL A 80 -8.71 -37.33 0.61
C VAL A 80 -8.19 -35.90 0.71
N VAL A 81 -6.88 -35.74 0.96
CA VAL A 81 -6.25 -34.43 1.03
C VAL A 81 -6.23 -33.97 -0.42
N SER A 82 -7.31 -33.32 -0.83
CA SER A 82 -7.40 -32.70 -2.14
C SER A 82 -6.29 -31.65 -2.20
N LEU A 83 -5.34 -31.85 -3.12
CA LEU A 83 -4.31 -30.86 -3.41
C LEU A 83 -4.95 -29.49 -3.60
N THR A 84 -4.38 -28.47 -2.97
CA THR A 84 -4.82 -27.09 -3.19
C THR A 84 -4.63 -26.73 -4.66
N VAL A 85 -5.42 -25.79 -5.17
CA VAL A 85 -5.30 -25.34 -6.57
C VAL A 85 -3.87 -24.89 -6.87
N GLU A 86 -3.21 -24.24 -5.93
CA GLU A 86 -1.79 -23.85 -6.02
C GLU A 86 -0.86 -25.06 -6.17
N GLN A 87 -1.02 -26.10 -5.35
CA GLN A 87 -0.23 -27.32 -5.46
C GLN A 87 -0.46 -28.07 -6.77
N LYS A 88 -1.70 -28.06 -7.29
CA LYS A 88 -2.02 -28.61 -8.61
C LYS A 88 -1.35 -27.82 -9.73
N CYS A 89 -1.36 -26.49 -9.66
CA CYS A 89 -0.66 -25.63 -10.61
C CYS A 89 0.84 -25.89 -10.58
N GLU A 90 1.47 -25.92 -9.40
CA GLU A 90 2.89 -26.24 -9.28
C GLU A 90 3.23 -27.64 -9.83
N LEU A 91 2.37 -28.63 -9.60
CA LEU A 91 2.56 -29.96 -10.16
C LEU A 91 2.48 -29.96 -11.69
N ALA A 92 1.46 -29.29 -12.23
CA ALA A 92 1.30 -29.15 -13.67
C ALA A 92 2.50 -28.42 -14.31
N GLU A 93 3.04 -27.39 -13.66
CA GLU A 93 4.24 -26.68 -14.11
C GLU A 93 5.49 -27.58 -14.10
N ARG A 94 5.67 -28.39 -13.06
CA ARG A 94 6.79 -29.35 -12.98
C ARG A 94 6.69 -30.43 -14.05
N GLU A 95 5.53 -31.05 -14.21
CA GLU A 95 5.35 -32.10 -15.23
C GLU A 95 5.46 -31.52 -16.65
N LEU A 96 5.02 -30.27 -16.85
CA LEU A 96 5.24 -29.55 -18.11
C LEU A 96 6.73 -29.29 -18.38
N ALA A 97 7.52 -28.97 -17.35
CA ALA A 97 8.97 -28.84 -17.47
C ALA A 97 9.62 -30.21 -17.78
N ASP A 98 9.26 -31.27 -17.06
CA ASP A 98 9.78 -32.63 -17.27
C ASP A 98 9.50 -33.13 -18.70
N VAL A 99 8.28 -32.91 -19.20
CA VAL A 99 7.88 -33.27 -20.58
C VAL A 99 8.64 -32.44 -21.61
N LYS A 100 8.88 -31.15 -21.36
CA LYS A 100 9.71 -30.32 -22.25
C LYS A 100 11.14 -30.85 -22.34
N ASP A 101 11.73 -31.21 -21.21
CA ASP A 101 13.09 -31.77 -21.16
C ASP A 101 13.15 -33.16 -21.82
N GLU A 102 12.11 -33.98 -21.70
CA GLU A 102 12.00 -35.26 -22.42
C GLU A 102 11.88 -35.06 -23.94
N ILE A 103 11.03 -34.13 -24.39
CA ILE A 103 10.91 -33.77 -25.81
C ILE A 103 12.26 -33.29 -26.36
N GLN A 104 12.98 -32.46 -25.61
CA GLN A 104 14.27 -31.93 -26.03
C GLN A 104 15.32 -33.03 -26.16
N ARG A 105 15.40 -33.94 -25.17
CA ARG A 105 16.28 -35.12 -25.24
C ARG A 105 15.95 -36.01 -26.43
N MET A 106 14.67 -36.31 -26.65
CA MET A 106 14.23 -37.12 -27.79
C MET A 106 14.59 -36.47 -29.13
N LYS A 107 14.48 -35.14 -29.24
CA LYS A 107 14.92 -34.40 -30.43
C LYS A 107 16.43 -34.52 -30.65
N GLU A 108 17.23 -34.34 -29.60
CA GLU A 108 18.69 -34.46 -29.70
C GLU A 108 19.12 -35.88 -30.10
N ASP A 109 18.50 -36.89 -29.51
CA ASP A 109 18.77 -38.31 -29.82
C ASP A 109 18.39 -38.66 -31.26
N THR A 110 17.21 -38.21 -31.71
CA THR A 110 16.73 -38.45 -33.09
C THR A 110 17.58 -37.69 -34.11
N GLU A 111 17.98 -36.45 -33.82
CA GLU A 111 18.87 -35.67 -34.70
C GLU A 111 20.26 -36.31 -34.78
N GLN A 112 20.79 -36.81 -33.66
CA GLN A 112 22.06 -37.54 -33.65
C GLN A 112 21.97 -38.85 -34.44
N ALA A 113 20.86 -39.58 -34.30
CA ALA A 113 20.62 -40.81 -35.06
C ALA A 113 20.51 -40.53 -36.57
N LEU A 114 19.79 -39.47 -36.96
CA LEU A 114 19.69 -39.03 -38.36
C LEU A 114 21.07 -38.71 -38.94
N LYS A 115 21.87 -37.89 -38.25
CA LYS A 115 23.25 -37.56 -38.68
C LYS A 115 24.13 -38.80 -38.84
N ASN A 116 23.98 -39.79 -37.94
CA ASN A 116 24.72 -41.04 -38.04
C ASN A 116 24.28 -41.87 -39.25
N LEU A 117 22.97 -41.96 -39.51
CA LEU A 117 22.44 -42.68 -40.68
C LEU A 117 22.85 -42.01 -41.99
N GLU A 118 22.79 -40.67 -42.07
CA GLU A 118 23.28 -39.89 -43.21
C GLU A 118 24.76 -40.18 -43.47
N ALA A 119 25.60 -40.14 -42.43
CA ALA A 119 27.03 -40.45 -42.56
C ALA A 119 27.28 -41.89 -43.05
N VAL A 120 26.48 -42.87 -42.59
CA VAL A 120 26.59 -44.27 -43.04
C VAL A 120 26.16 -44.42 -44.51
N ILE A 121 25.11 -43.72 -44.94
CA ILE A 121 24.67 -43.73 -46.34
C ILE A 121 25.73 -43.12 -47.24
N GLU A 122 26.27 -41.95 -46.86
CA GLU A 122 27.35 -41.29 -47.61
C GLU A 122 28.59 -42.18 -47.70
N GLU A 123 28.98 -42.86 -46.61
CA GLU A 123 30.09 -43.82 -46.62
C GLU A 123 29.79 -44.99 -47.58
N ALA A 124 28.59 -45.57 -47.52
CA ALA A 124 28.20 -46.68 -48.39
C ALA A 124 28.20 -46.29 -49.87
N ASP A 125 27.77 -45.08 -50.20
CA ASP A 125 27.78 -44.57 -51.58
C ASP A 125 29.21 -44.38 -52.09
N VAL A 126 30.12 -43.83 -51.28
CA VAL A 126 31.54 -43.72 -51.61
C VAL A 126 32.16 -45.10 -51.82
N TRP A 127 31.91 -46.04 -50.90
CA TRP A 127 32.39 -47.42 -51.02
C TRP A 127 31.86 -48.09 -52.30
N ARG A 128 30.59 -47.87 -52.64
CA ARG A 128 29.99 -48.43 -53.85
C ARG A 128 30.65 -47.87 -55.10
N THR A 129 30.97 -46.57 -55.15
CA THR A 129 31.69 -45.98 -56.27
C THR A 129 33.11 -46.51 -56.37
N ASP A 130 33.81 -46.65 -55.24
CA ASP A 130 35.19 -47.14 -55.19
C ASP A 130 35.29 -48.60 -55.62
N VAL A 131 34.36 -49.47 -55.19
CA VAL A 131 34.32 -50.88 -55.61
C VAL A 131 34.05 -51.00 -57.10
N LYS A 132 33.10 -50.21 -57.65
CA LYS A 132 32.85 -50.21 -59.10
C LYS A 132 34.08 -49.79 -59.88
N GLN A 133 34.78 -48.75 -59.43
CA GLN A 133 36.02 -48.31 -60.07
C GLN A 133 37.11 -49.37 -59.95
N ALA A 134 37.26 -50.01 -58.78
CA ALA A 134 38.24 -51.08 -58.55
C ALA A 134 38.00 -52.29 -59.46
N ILE A 135 36.74 -52.63 -59.75
CA ILE A 135 36.40 -53.69 -60.72
C ILE A 135 36.84 -53.30 -62.13
N ILE A 136 36.52 -52.07 -62.57
CA ILE A 136 36.89 -51.57 -63.90
C ILE A 136 38.42 -51.52 -64.05
N ASP A 137 39.12 -51.02 -63.04
CA ASP A 137 40.58 -50.93 -63.01
C ASP A 137 41.21 -52.33 -63.04
N PHE A 138 40.69 -53.28 -62.25
CA PHE A 138 41.14 -54.66 -62.26
C PHE A 138 40.96 -55.30 -63.64
N GLU A 139 39.79 -55.13 -64.26
CA GLU A 139 39.52 -55.70 -65.58
C GLU A 139 40.46 -55.14 -66.64
N LYS A 140 40.69 -53.82 -66.60
CA LYS A 140 41.61 -53.12 -67.51
C LYS A 140 43.06 -53.56 -67.30
N ASP A 141 43.53 -53.60 -66.06
CA ASP A 141 44.94 -53.86 -65.75
C ASP A 141 45.29 -55.34 -65.97
N ILE A 142 44.38 -56.27 -65.64
CA ILE A 142 44.61 -57.70 -65.81
C ILE A 142 44.34 -58.15 -67.25
N PHE A 143 43.18 -57.82 -67.83
CA PHE A 143 42.74 -58.34 -69.14
C PHE A 143 42.99 -57.40 -70.32
N GLY A 144 43.23 -56.10 -70.10
CA GLY A 144 43.43 -55.12 -71.16
C GLY A 144 44.71 -55.30 -71.99
N THR A 145 45.65 -56.15 -71.54
CA THR A 145 46.93 -56.39 -72.24
C THR A 145 46.95 -57.69 -73.06
N THR A 146 45.96 -58.57 -72.94
CA THR A 146 45.93 -59.85 -73.68
C THR A 146 45.12 -59.72 -74.97
N VAL A 147 45.70 -59.08 -75.99
CA VAL A 147 45.23 -59.23 -77.38
C VAL A 147 45.88 -60.48 -77.95
N GLY A 148 45.23 -61.63 -77.77
CA GLY A 148 45.71 -62.90 -78.30
C GLY A 148 44.63 -63.97 -78.19
N LYS A 149 44.12 -64.42 -79.34
CA LYS A 149 43.05 -65.40 -79.48
C LYS A 149 43.43 -66.73 -78.80
N LYS A 150 42.43 -67.36 -78.18
CA LYS A 150 42.39 -68.70 -77.54
C LYS A 150 43.02 -68.77 -76.14
N GLY A 151 42.14 -68.69 -75.14
CA GLY A 151 42.44 -68.97 -73.74
C GLY A 151 42.83 -67.72 -72.97
N ARG A 152 41.94 -67.28 -72.08
CA ARG A 152 42.18 -66.21 -71.09
C ARG A 152 43.16 -66.77 -70.03
N VAL A 153 44.42 -66.99 -70.42
CA VAL A 153 45.43 -67.50 -69.48
C VAL A 153 45.86 -66.33 -68.62
N LEU A 154 45.35 -66.29 -67.39
CA LEU A 154 45.78 -65.38 -66.35
C LEU A 154 47.27 -65.64 -66.07
N ASP A 155 48.11 -64.64 -66.31
CA ASP A 155 49.47 -64.64 -65.82
C ASP A 155 49.43 -64.43 -64.30
N ALA A 156 49.72 -65.49 -63.55
CA ALA A 156 49.73 -65.48 -62.09
C ALA A 156 50.72 -64.45 -61.53
N GLU A 157 51.84 -64.19 -62.22
CA GLU A 157 52.85 -63.21 -61.79
C GLU A 157 52.33 -61.77 -61.95
N LYS A 158 51.56 -61.51 -63.00
CA LYS A 158 50.89 -60.22 -63.20
C LYS A 158 49.81 -59.97 -62.14
N LEU A 159 49.04 -61.00 -61.78
CA LEU A 159 48.05 -60.91 -60.70
C LEU A 159 48.72 -60.65 -59.35
N LEU A 160 49.83 -61.34 -59.05
CA LEU A 160 50.59 -61.15 -57.81
C LEU A 160 51.08 -59.70 -57.67
N ARG A 161 51.73 -59.18 -58.72
CA ARG A 161 52.22 -57.78 -58.75
C ARG A 161 51.11 -56.76 -58.59
N TYR A 162 49.95 -56.98 -59.21
CA TYR A 162 48.78 -56.13 -59.03
C TYR A 162 48.31 -56.11 -57.56
N MET A 163 48.20 -57.29 -56.92
CA MET A 163 47.80 -57.38 -55.51
C MET A 163 48.81 -56.70 -54.58
N GLU A 164 50.10 -56.86 -54.83
CA GLU A 164 51.17 -56.20 -54.06
C GLU A 164 51.09 -54.68 -54.16
N GLU A 165 50.94 -54.12 -55.37
CA GLU A 165 50.82 -52.67 -55.56
C GLU A 165 49.53 -52.13 -54.94
N LYS A 166 48.39 -52.83 -55.04
CA LYS A 166 47.14 -52.42 -54.37
C LYS A 166 47.24 -52.48 -52.85
N ASN A 167 47.91 -53.48 -52.29
CA ASN A 167 48.20 -53.54 -50.86
C ASN A 167 49.08 -52.35 -50.42
N ARG A 168 50.14 -52.04 -51.18
CA ARG A 168 51.01 -50.89 -50.91
C ARG A 168 50.25 -49.56 -50.95
N GLN A 169 49.36 -49.37 -51.93
CA GLN A 169 48.50 -48.19 -52.03
C GLN A 169 47.54 -48.06 -50.84
N ARG A 170 46.92 -49.18 -50.42
CA ARG A 170 46.06 -49.20 -49.22
C ARG A 170 46.84 -48.82 -47.96
N ASP A 171 48.06 -49.33 -47.80
CA ASP A 171 48.89 -49.02 -46.63
C ASP A 171 49.28 -47.54 -46.59
N LEU A 172 49.66 -46.94 -47.74
CA LEU A 172 49.90 -45.50 -47.85
C LEU A 172 48.66 -44.67 -47.48
N LEU A 173 47.48 -45.10 -47.92
CA LEU A 173 46.24 -44.41 -47.63
C LEU A 173 45.87 -44.51 -46.14
N LYS A 174 46.12 -45.67 -45.53
CA LYS A 174 45.96 -45.89 -44.09
C LYS A 174 46.84 -44.95 -43.27
N GLU A 175 48.12 -44.81 -43.61
CA GLU A 175 49.03 -43.87 -42.95
C GLU A 175 48.58 -42.41 -43.12
N LYS A 176 48.14 -42.03 -44.33
CA LYS A 176 47.56 -40.70 -44.59
C LYS A 176 46.34 -40.42 -43.69
N PHE A 177 45.43 -41.39 -43.55
CA PHE A 177 44.27 -41.24 -42.68
C PHE A 177 44.65 -41.21 -41.19
N HIS A 178 45.63 -42.00 -40.75
CA HIS A 178 46.13 -41.94 -39.38
C HIS A 178 46.67 -40.54 -39.03
N LEU A 179 47.50 -39.95 -39.90
CA LEU A 179 48.02 -38.60 -39.72
C LEU A 179 46.89 -37.55 -39.68
N LYS A 180 45.94 -37.63 -40.60
CA LYS A 180 44.78 -36.71 -40.63
C LYS A 180 43.93 -36.84 -39.37
N ASN A 181 43.68 -38.06 -38.90
CA ASN A 181 42.93 -38.32 -37.67
C ASN A 181 43.65 -37.76 -36.43
N TYR A 182 44.97 -37.94 -36.35
CA TYR A 182 45.80 -37.38 -35.28
C TYR A 182 45.72 -35.85 -35.24
N LEU A 183 45.86 -35.19 -36.39
CA LEU A 183 45.73 -33.73 -36.51
C LEU A 183 44.34 -33.25 -36.11
N LEU A 184 43.28 -33.89 -36.61
CA LEU A 184 41.89 -33.53 -36.29
C LEU A 184 41.59 -33.72 -34.79
N LYS A 185 42.08 -34.79 -34.17
CA LYS A 185 42.00 -34.98 -32.71
C LYS A 185 42.69 -33.85 -31.95
N GLY A 186 43.86 -33.41 -32.42
CA GLY A 186 44.57 -32.27 -31.87
C GLY A 186 43.77 -30.96 -31.97
N PHE A 187 43.20 -30.67 -33.15
CA PHE A 187 42.34 -29.50 -33.36
C PHE A 187 41.08 -29.54 -32.50
N LYS A 188 40.40 -30.69 -32.41
CA LYS A 188 39.23 -30.90 -31.54
C LYS A 188 39.57 -30.55 -30.08
N LYS A 189 40.69 -31.06 -29.55
CA LYS A 189 41.14 -30.76 -28.18
C LYS A 189 41.40 -29.28 -27.96
N LYS A 190 42.05 -28.59 -28.91
CA LYS A 190 42.29 -27.14 -28.85
C LYS A 190 40.98 -26.35 -28.83
N LEU A 191 40.04 -26.65 -29.71
CA LEU A 191 38.73 -26.00 -29.76
C LEU A 191 37.93 -26.23 -28.46
N GLN A 192 37.94 -27.45 -27.93
CA GLN A 192 37.30 -27.77 -26.65
C GLN A 192 37.93 -27.01 -25.48
N GLN A 193 39.24 -26.78 -25.50
CA GLN A 193 39.91 -25.97 -24.47
C GLN A 193 39.53 -24.49 -24.58
N GLN A 194 39.50 -23.93 -25.79
CA GLN A 194 39.06 -22.55 -26.02
C GLN A 194 37.60 -22.34 -25.60
N LEU A 195 36.72 -23.30 -25.89
CA LEU A 195 35.33 -23.25 -25.46
C LEU A 195 35.22 -23.21 -23.93
N ARG A 196 35.96 -24.08 -23.23
CA ARG A 196 35.99 -24.10 -21.76
C ARG A 196 36.52 -22.79 -21.18
N GLN A 197 37.59 -22.24 -21.74
CA GLN A 197 38.12 -20.93 -21.31
C GLN A 197 37.09 -19.81 -21.52
N LYS A 198 36.39 -19.79 -22.66
CA LYS A 198 35.34 -18.79 -22.90
C LYS A 198 34.15 -18.94 -21.97
N GLN A 199 33.75 -20.17 -21.65
CA GLN A 199 32.69 -20.43 -20.66
C GLN A 199 33.09 -19.93 -19.27
N GLN A 200 34.30 -20.28 -18.80
CA GLN A 200 34.81 -19.82 -17.50
C GLN A 200 34.93 -18.29 -17.42
N MET A 201 35.42 -17.65 -18.49
CA MET A 201 35.46 -16.18 -18.58
C MET A 201 34.07 -15.56 -18.60
N GLY A 202 33.09 -16.23 -19.22
CA GLY A 202 31.69 -15.81 -19.21
C GLY A 202 31.06 -15.94 -17.83
N ASP A 203 31.39 -17.00 -17.08
CA ASP A 203 30.91 -17.22 -15.71
C ASP A 203 31.45 -16.19 -14.73
N THR A 204 32.76 -15.90 -14.79
CA THR A 204 33.36 -14.87 -13.93
C THR A 204 32.82 -13.48 -14.24
N LEU A 205 32.65 -13.12 -15.53
CA LEU A 205 32.04 -11.85 -15.90
C LEU A 205 30.58 -11.76 -15.42
N ARG A 206 29.80 -12.84 -15.57
CA ARG A 206 28.43 -12.91 -15.05
C ARG A 206 28.38 -12.73 -13.54
N GLU A 207 29.28 -13.38 -12.81
CA GLU A 207 29.37 -13.26 -11.36
C GLU A 207 29.72 -11.83 -10.93
N VAL A 208 30.73 -11.19 -11.55
CA VAL A 208 31.10 -9.81 -11.26
C VAL A 208 29.94 -8.85 -11.57
N HIS A 209 29.26 -9.01 -12.70
CA HIS A 209 28.08 -8.20 -13.02
C HIS A 209 26.94 -8.41 -12.01
N MET A 210 26.71 -9.64 -11.56
CA MET A 210 25.72 -9.95 -10.54
C MET A 210 26.07 -9.28 -9.20
N GLN A 211 27.33 -9.37 -8.77
CA GLN A 211 27.81 -8.69 -7.57
C GLN A 211 27.67 -7.17 -7.68
N GLN A 212 28.02 -6.59 -8.84
CA GLN A 212 27.86 -5.16 -9.08
C GLN A 212 26.39 -4.73 -9.00
N LEU A 213 25.47 -5.54 -9.54
CA LEU A 213 24.04 -5.28 -9.45
C LEU A 213 23.54 -5.36 -8.00
N GLN A 214 24.00 -6.35 -7.24
CA GLN A 214 23.68 -6.48 -5.81
C GLN A 214 24.17 -5.29 -5.00
N VAL A 215 25.41 -4.84 -5.22
CA VAL A 215 25.96 -3.65 -4.55
C VAL A 215 25.14 -2.41 -4.89
N ARG A 216 24.83 -2.20 -6.17
CA ARG A 216 24.03 -1.05 -6.61
C ARG A 216 22.61 -1.10 -6.05
N SER A 217 22.00 -2.27 -5.99
CA SER A 217 20.69 -2.48 -5.37
C SER A 217 20.72 -2.13 -3.88
N ALA A 218 21.73 -2.61 -3.14
CA ALA A 218 21.90 -2.29 -1.73
C ALA A 218 22.08 -0.79 -1.49
N GLN A 219 22.91 -0.12 -2.30
CA GLN A 219 23.11 1.33 -2.24
C GLN A 219 21.82 2.13 -2.48
N TYR A 220 20.99 1.71 -3.44
CA TYR A 220 19.69 2.36 -3.66
C TYR A 220 18.72 2.10 -2.52
N HIS A 221 18.74 0.90 -1.92
CA HIS A 221 17.91 0.58 -0.77
C HIS A 221 18.27 1.47 0.43
N GLU A 222 19.55 1.59 0.75
CA GLU A 222 20.05 2.45 1.81
C GLU A 222 19.65 3.92 1.58
N LYS A 223 19.78 4.41 0.34
CA LYS A 223 19.38 5.78 -0.01
C LYS A 223 17.86 6.00 0.06
N ILE A 224 17.06 4.98 -0.22
CA ILE A 224 15.60 5.04 -0.05
C ILE A 224 15.27 5.12 1.44
N GLU A 225 15.90 4.30 2.27
CA GLU A 225 15.71 4.31 3.72
C GLU A 225 16.10 5.66 4.34
N GLU A 226 17.26 6.22 3.98
CA GLU A 226 17.67 7.57 4.42
C GLU A 226 16.60 8.63 4.09
N LYS A 227 16.07 8.62 2.86
CA LYS A 227 15.01 9.57 2.47
C LYS A 227 13.67 9.30 3.14
N ASN A 228 13.36 8.05 3.47
CA ASN A 228 12.17 7.71 4.23
C ASN A 228 12.27 8.22 5.67
N GLU A 229 13.44 8.11 6.30
CA GLU A 229 13.72 8.65 7.63
C GLU A 229 13.61 10.19 7.64
N ASP A 230 14.22 10.88 6.67
CA ASP A 230 14.09 12.33 6.49
C ASP A 230 12.63 12.76 6.34
N LEU A 231 11.88 12.04 5.50
CA LEU A 231 10.46 12.30 5.27
C LEU A 231 9.64 12.12 6.56
N LEU A 232 9.96 11.11 7.36
CA LEU A 232 9.30 10.87 8.64
C LEU A 232 9.58 12.01 9.62
N GLN A 233 10.83 12.48 9.72
CA GLN A 233 11.20 13.61 10.58
C GLN A 233 10.50 14.91 10.15
N LEU A 234 10.44 15.17 8.84
CA LEU A 234 9.72 16.31 8.29
C LEU A 234 8.22 16.23 8.59
N LYS A 235 7.59 15.06 8.44
CA LYS A 235 6.17 14.85 8.79
C LYS A 235 5.91 15.13 10.27
N LEU A 236 6.74 14.61 11.17
CA LEU A 236 6.61 14.86 12.61
C LEU A 236 6.75 16.36 12.93
N THR A 237 7.70 17.04 12.29
CA THR A 237 7.92 18.48 12.47
C THR A 237 6.75 19.30 11.93
N ALA A 238 6.19 18.92 10.78
CA ALA A 238 5.01 19.55 10.21
C ALA A 238 3.79 19.41 11.15
N VAL A 239 3.55 18.21 11.70
CA VAL A 239 2.47 17.98 12.67
C VAL A 239 2.65 18.85 13.92
N LYS A 240 3.85 18.89 14.50
CA LYS A 240 4.16 19.75 15.66
C LYS A 240 3.92 21.23 15.34
N THR A 241 4.36 21.69 14.17
CA THR A 241 4.18 23.07 13.72
C THR A 241 2.70 23.43 13.59
N VAL A 242 1.89 22.54 12.99
CA VAL A 242 0.44 22.73 12.88
C VAL A 242 -0.23 22.76 14.25
N GLN A 243 0.19 21.91 15.19
CA GLN A 243 -0.33 21.92 16.56
C GLN A 243 -0.05 23.24 17.28
N VAL A 244 1.18 23.77 17.17
CA VAL A 244 1.55 25.07 17.72
C VAL A 244 0.75 26.18 17.05
N LEU A 245 0.63 26.16 15.72
CA LEU A 245 -0.16 27.14 14.96
C LEU A 245 -1.62 27.18 15.42
N ASN A 246 -2.26 26.01 15.56
CA ASN A 246 -3.64 25.92 16.03
C ASN A 246 -3.79 26.44 17.46
N SER A 247 -2.81 26.17 18.33
CA SER A 247 -2.78 26.69 19.69
C SER A 247 -2.67 28.22 19.72
N CYS A 248 -1.79 28.79 18.91
CA CYS A 248 -1.65 30.25 18.76
C CYS A 248 -2.92 30.89 18.18
N LYS A 249 -3.54 30.26 17.18
CA LYS A 249 -4.81 30.71 16.58
C LYS A 249 -5.92 30.78 17.64
N LYS A 250 -6.03 29.76 18.50
CA LYS A 250 -7.02 29.73 19.59
C LYS A 250 -6.77 30.87 20.59
N LYS A 251 -5.53 31.03 21.07
CA LYS A 251 -5.16 32.13 21.98
C LYS A 251 -5.48 33.51 21.38
N LEU A 252 -5.24 33.69 20.09
CA LEU A 252 -5.56 34.94 19.39
C LEU A 252 -7.08 35.17 19.33
N GLN A 253 -7.86 34.14 19.00
CA GLN A 253 -9.32 34.23 18.99
C GLN A 253 -9.87 34.57 20.37
N ASP A 254 -9.36 33.94 21.43
CA ASP A 254 -9.74 34.22 22.81
C ASP A 254 -9.40 35.68 23.20
N ALA A 255 -8.19 36.16 22.85
CA ALA A 255 -7.78 37.54 23.10
C ALA A 255 -8.62 38.57 22.30
N MET A 256 -9.02 38.24 21.08
CA MET A 256 -9.93 39.07 20.29
C MET A 256 -11.33 39.11 20.91
N ALA A 257 -11.85 37.98 21.36
CA ALA A 257 -13.14 37.90 22.03
C ALA A 257 -13.16 38.71 23.35
N THR A 258 -12.11 38.60 24.16
CA THR A 258 -11.99 39.43 25.38
C THR A 258 -11.83 40.92 25.05
N SER A 259 -11.04 41.28 24.04
CA SER A 259 -10.89 42.68 23.60
C SER A 259 -12.23 43.28 23.14
N THR A 260 -13.02 42.54 22.36
CA THR A 260 -14.34 43.00 21.91
C THR A 260 -15.33 43.13 23.07
N SER A 261 -15.33 42.18 24.02
CA SER A 261 -16.13 42.27 25.25
C SER A 261 -15.74 43.48 26.08
N LEU A 262 -14.44 43.69 26.32
CA LEU A 262 -13.94 44.83 27.10
C LEU A 262 -14.28 46.17 26.43
N LYS A 263 -14.18 46.26 25.10
CA LYS A 263 -14.62 47.46 24.35
C LYS A 263 -16.10 47.75 24.58
N LYS A 264 -16.96 46.72 24.57
CA LYS A 264 -18.39 46.85 24.89
C LYS A 264 -18.58 47.33 26.33
N ASP A 265 -17.92 46.70 27.30
CA ASP A 265 -18.01 47.09 28.71
C ASP A 265 -17.55 48.53 28.95
N ILE A 266 -16.44 48.96 28.33
CA ILE A 266 -15.95 50.34 28.39
C ILE A 266 -17.00 51.29 27.83
N SER A 267 -17.61 50.98 26.68
CA SER A 267 -18.66 51.81 26.10
C SER A 267 -19.88 51.95 27.02
N GLN A 268 -20.31 50.85 27.66
CA GLN A 268 -21.41 50.84 28.61
C GLN A 268 -21.08 51.64 29.88
N ARG A 269 -19.88 51.45 30.45
CA ARG A 269 -19.41 52.19 31.62
C ARG A 269 -19.31 53.70 31.34
N LYS A 270 -18.88 54.12 30.15
CA LYS A 270 -18.87 55.53 29.76
C LYS A 270 -20.27 56.14 29.77
N VAL A 271 -21.27 55.42 29.25
CA VAL A 271 -22.67 55.87 29.27
C VAL A 271 -23.21 55.98 30.71
N LEU A 272 -22.91 54.99 31.55
CA LEU A 272 -23.31 55.01 32.97
C LEU A 272 -22.64 56.16 33.74
N LEU A 273 -21.34 56.37 33.53
CA LEU A 273 -20.61 57.48 34.13
C LEU A 273 -21.26 58.82 33.78
N GLY A 274 -21.58 59.05 32.49
CA GLY A 274 -22.28 60.27 32.06
C GLY A 274 -23.71 60.40 32.59
N LYS A 275 -24.36 59.33 33.08
CA LYS A 275 -25.63 59.42 33.84
C LYS A 275 -25.38 59.87 35.27
N VAL A 276 -24.43 59.23 35.95
CA VAL A 276 -24.05 59.54 37.32
C VAL A 276 -23.54 60.97 37.46
N GLU A 277 -22.73 61.45 36.51
CA GLU A 277 -22.25 62.85 36.51
C GLU A 277 -23.40 63.86 36.41
N ARG A 278 -24.42 63.57 35.58
CA ARG A 278 -25.62 64.42 35.48
C ARG A 278 -26.48 64.38 36.75
N GLU A 279 -26.66 63.19 37.32
CA GLU A 279 -27.37 63.04 38.59
C GLU A 279 -26.65 63.75 39.74
N ALA A 280 -25.31 63.63 39.81
CA ALA A 280 -24.50 64.33 40.80
C ALA A 280 -24.60 65.85 40.67
N ALA A 281 -24.56 66.38 39.44
CA ALA A 281 -24.75 67.81 39.20
C ALA A 281 -26.13 68.29 39.66
N LEU A 282 -27.20 67.53 39.37
CA LEU A 282 -28.55 67.82 39.83
C LEU A 282 -28.66 67.80 41.36
N VAL A 283 -28.07 66.80 42.01
CA VAL A 283 -28.07 66.68 43.47
C VAL A 283 -27.31 67.83 44.13
N GLU A 284 -26.17 68.27 43.56
CA GLU A 284 -25.45 69.44 44.06
C GLU A 284 -26.25 70.74 43.88
N GLU A 285 -26.96 70.91 42.77
CA GLU A 285 -27.87 72.04 42.56
C GLU A 285 -28.98 72.06 43.62
N GLN A 286 -29.68 70.93 43.80
CA GLN A 286 -30.72 70.78 44.83
C GLN A 286 -30.17 71.00 46.24
N ARG A 287 -28.96 70.50 46.53
CA ARG A 287 -28.27 70.71 47.80
C ARG A 287 -27.98 72.20 48.03
N ALA A 288 -27.49 72.92 47.01
CA ALA A 288 -27.23 74.35 47.10
C ALA A 288 -28.52 75.17 47.35
N GLU A 289 -29.62 74.83 46.69
CA GLU A 289 -30.94 75.42 46.93
C GLU A 289 -31.42 75.19 48.36
N ALA A 290 -31.37 73.93 48.82
CA ALA A 290 -31.76 73.55 50.18
C ALA A 290 -30.89 74.23 51.25
N GLU A 291 -29.57 74.33 51.03
CA GLU A 291 -28.67 75.07 51.91
C GLU A 291 -28.99 76.56 51.96
N SER A 292 -29.30 77.18 50.81
CA SER A 292 -29.70 78.59 50.74
C SER A 292 -30.98 78.83 51.55
N MET A 293 -32.00 77.99 51.36
CA MET A 293 -33.25 78.06 52.11
C MET A 293 -33.03 77.84 53.62
N ASN A 294 -32.22 76.85 54.00
CA ASN A 294 -31.90 76.59 55.41
C ASN A 294 -31.17 77.80 56.05
N ARG A 295 -30.22 78.41 55.34
CA ARG A 295 -29.57 79.66 55.80
C ARG A 295 -30.58 80.80 55.97
N GLN A 296 -31.57 80.90 55.09
CA GLN A 296 -32.64 81.90 55.22
C GLN A 296 -33.52 81.65 56.44
N LEU A 297 -33.93 80.41 56.68
CA LEU A 297 -34.71 80.02 57.86
C LEU A 297 -33.93 80.25 59.17
N GLN A 298 -32.64 79.92 59.20
CA GLN A 298 -31.78 80.20 60.36
C GLN A 298 -31.69 81.71 60.65
N LYS A 299 -31.58 82.56 59.62
CA LYS A 299 -31.65 84.02 59.80
C LYS A 299 -33.01 84.44 60.38
N GLN A 300 -34.11 83.93 59.83
CA GLN A 300 -35.44 84.21 60.37
C GLN A 300 -35.61 83.76 61.83
N LEU A 301 -34.99 82.64 62.22
CA LEU A 301 -35.00 82.15 63.59
C LEU A 301 -34.15 83.01 64.53
N LEU A 302 -33.01 83.54 64.06
CA LEU A 302 -32.20 84.50 64.82
C LEU A 302 -32.89 85.85 64.98
N ASP A 303 -33.60 86.31 63.95
CA ASP A 303 -34.39 87.54 63.98
C ASP A 303 -35.69 87.39 64.80
N TYR A 304 -36.10 86.15 65.08
CA TYR A 304 -37.28 85.84 65.89
C TYR A 304 -36.97 85.92 67.38
N ASP A 305 -37.25 87.08 67.97
CA ASP A 305 -37.23 87.30 69.41
C ASP A 305 -38.60 86.96 70.02
N VAL A 306 -38.63 86.03 70.99
CA VAL A 306 -39.86 85.61 71.67
C VAL A 306 -40.29 86.74 72.61
N PRO A 307 -41.41 87.44 72.34
CA PRO A 307 -41.84 88.52 73.20
C PRO A 307 -42.13 87.98 74.60
N SER A 308 -41.56 88.61 75.63
CA SER A 308 -41.85 88.28 77.03
C SER A 308 -43.36 88.17 77.26
N VAL A 309 -43.80 87.14 77.99
CA VAL A 309 -45.24 86.86 78.26
C VAL A 309 -45.96 88.12 78.74
N MET A 310 -45.28 88.96 79.53
CA MET A 310 -45.83 90.24 79.99
C MET A 310 -46.06 91.24 78.85
N SER A 311 -45.15 91.35 77.88
CA SER A 311 -45.31 92.23 76.72
C SER A 311 -46.44 91.76 75.80
N TYR A 312 -46.58 90.44 75.61
CA TYR A 312 -47.71 89.86 74.88
C TYR A 312 -49.04 90.13 75.59
N VAL A 313 -49.11 89.91 76.91
CA VAL A 313 -50.29 90.19 77.74
C VAL A 313 -50.63 91.67 77.69
N GLN A 314 -49.65 92.57 77.76
CA GLN A 314 -49.88 94.01 77.73
C GLN A 314 -50.39 94.49 76.36
N LYS A 315 -49.83 93.97 75.25
CA LYS A 315 -50.38 94.18 73.91
C LYS A 315 -51.79 93.59 73.77
N LYS A 316 -52.05 92.40 74.31
CA LYS A 316 -53.38 91.77 74.30
C LYS A 316 -54.39 92.62 75.09
N MET A 317 -54.01 93.12 76.26
CA MET A 317 -54.81 94.03 77.06
C MET A 317 -55.11 95.32 76.28
N SER A 318 -54.11 95.94 75.63
CA SER A 318 -54.35 97.11 74.79
C SER A 318 -55.31 96.84 73.63
N VAL A 319 -55.25 95.64 73.02
CA VAL A 319 -56.22 95.23 72.00
C VAL A 319 -57.62 95.11 72.60
N THR A 320 -57.76 94.47 73.77
CA THR A 320 -59.07 94.35 74.42
C THR A 320 -59.63 95.69 74.89
N ASP A 321 -58.78 96.64 75.30
CA ASP A 321 -59.20 97.97 75.72
C ASP A 321 -59.54 98.86 74.52
N LEU A 322 -58.86 98.70 73.39
CA LEU A 322 -59.27 99.28 72.12
C LEU A 322 -60.60 98.70 71.63
N GLU A 323 -60.80 97.38 71.73
CA GLU A 323 -62.09 96.73 71.40
C GLU A 323 -63.22 97.25 72.29
N LYS A 324 -62.99 97.40 73.60
CA LYS A 324 -63.94 98.04 74.51
C LYS A 324 -64.20 99.48 74.10
N SER A 325 -63.16 100.25 73.78
CA SER A 325 -63.29 101.64 73.34
C SER A 325 -64.09 101.75 72.06
N ILE A 326 -63.87 100.87 71.08
CA ILE A 326 -64.67 100.75 69.86
C ILE A 326 -66.14 100.48 70.21
N LYS A 327 -66.42 99.53 71.10
CA LYS A 327 -67.80 99.26 71.57
C LYS A 327 -68.42 100.47 72.28
N THR A 328 -67.64 101.22 73.05
CA THR A 328 -68.10 102.44 73.72
C THR A 328 -68.40 103.56 72.72
N TRP A 329 -67.55 103.74 71.70
CA TRP A 329 -67.79 104.69 70.62
C TRP A 329 -68.98 104.28 69.76
N GLN A 330 -69.15 102.99 69.45
CA GLN A 330 -70.34 102.46 68.78
C GLN A 330 -71.62 102.76 69.59
N ARG A 331 -71.58 102.60 70.92
CA ARG A 331 -72.71 102.99 71.80
C ARG A 331 -72.95 104.49 71.84
N LYS A 332 -71.90 105.33 71.83
CA LYS A 332 -72.04 106.80 71.77
C LYS A 332 -72.62 107.27 70.44
N VAL A 333 -72.24 106.64 69.32
CA VAL A 333 -72.85 106.90 68.01
C VAL A 333 -74.33 106.52 68.03
N ALA A 334 -74.68 105.34 68.55
CA ALA A 334 -76.08 104.93 68.69
C ALA A 334 -76.91 105.90 69.57
N VAL A 335 -76.36 106.40 70.68
CA VAL A 335 -77.04 107.40 71.53
C VAL A 335 -77.18 108.76 70.82
N ALA A 336 -76.17 109.19 70.06
CA ALA A 336 -76.22 110.42 69.27
C ALA A 336 -77.24 110.31 68.12
N GLU A 337 -77.35 109.14 67.48
CA GLU A 337 -78.38 108.87 66.47
C GLU A 337 -79.80 108.91 67.07
N ILE A 338 -80.02 108.36 68.26
CA ILE A 338 -81.35 108.34 68.93
C ILE A 338 -81.76 109.71 69.49
N THR A 339 -80.80 110.58 69.85
CA THR A 339 -81.09 111.93 70.40
C THR A 339 -81.23 113.02 69.36
N LEU A 340 -80.64 112.88 68.16
CA LEU A 340 -80.83 113.83 67.05
C LEU A 340 -82.06 113.55 66.19
N LEU A 341 -82.53 112.29 66.11
CA LEU A 341 -83.69 111.91 65.31
C LEU A 341 -85.01 112.63 65.72
N PRO A 342 -85.31 112.86 67.02
CA PRO A 342 -86.49 113.61 67.44
C PRO A 342 -86.34 115.13 67.23
N ILE A 343 -85.12 115.67 67.31
CA ILE A 343 -84.85 117.11 67.20
C ILE A 343 -84.89 117.57 65.73
N LEU A 344 -84.43 116.74 64.80
CA LEU A 344 -84.59 116.98 63.35
C LEU A 344 -86.05 116.86 62.88
N LEU A 345 -86.87 116.02 63.53
CA LEU A 345 -88.31 115.93 63.23
C LEU A 345 -89.12 117.11 63.83
N ALA A 346 -88.69 117.67 64.97
CA ALA A 346 -89.35 118.82 65.59
C ALA A 346 -89.04 120.16 64.90
N LEU A 347 -87.87 120.31 64.27
CA LEU A 347 -87.52 121.49 63.45
C LEU A 347 -88.13 121.50 62.04
N ALA A 348 -88.72 120.39 61.58
CA ALA A 348 -89.32 120.25 60.25
C ALA A 348 -90.85 120.49 60.19
N LEU A 349 -91.53 120.68 61.33
CA LEU A 349 -93.00 120.86 61.41
C LEU A 349 -93.46 122.12 62.18
N GLY A 350 -92.56 123.08 62.39
CA GLY A 350 -92.88 124.40 62.97
C GLY A 350 -92.62 125.53 61.98
N SER A 351 -93.71 126.06 61.43
CA SER A 351 -93.87 127.37 60.79
C SER A 351 -93.36 128.55 61.60
#